data_AF-A0A285UR70-F1
#
_entry.id   AF-A0A285UR70-F1
#
_cell.length_a   1.000
_cell.length_b   1.000
_cell.length_c   1.000
_cell.angle_alpha   90.00
_cell.angle_beta   90.00
_cell.angle_gamma   90.00
#
_symmetry.space_group_name_H-M   'P 1'
#
loop_
_entity.id
_entity.type
_entity.pdbx_description
1 polymer ?
#
loop_
_entity_poly.entity_id
_entity_poly.type
_entity_poly.pdbx_seq_one_letter_code
_entity_poly.pdbx_strand_id
1 'polypeptide(L)'
;MRNGRGAVNNKVVKLLNSYTRKKESEKKVLTGEQRVSRRRTVLVSSLMLVVAGILLVMALHQHNQNSFLKEEVVSNEEILENKITEARDLEQQIKQLNDDNYIMRIARSEFFLSEEGEIIFNLSDGNDDESVTTEDGKGE
;
A
#
# COMPACT_ATOMS: atom_id res chain seq x y z
N MET A 1 -87.47 -5.73 16.02
CA MET A 1 -87.31 -4.34 15.53
C MET A 1 -86.45 -3.55 16.51
N ARG A 2 -85.63 -2.63 15.97
CA ARG A 2 -84.49 -1.90 16.59
C ARG A 2 -84.88 -1.10 17.83
N ASN A 3 -83.92 -0.87 18.74
CA ASN A 3 -83.67 0.47 19.28
C ASN A 3 -82.19 0.63 19.67
N GLY A 4 -81.58 1.67 19.11
CA GLY A 4 -80.14 1.92 19.11
C GLY A 4 -79.62 2.64 20.35
N ARG A 5 -78.38 2.33 20.72
CA ARG A 5 -77.62 3.08 21.73
C ARG A 5 -77.03 4.31 21.08
N GLY A 6 -77.52 5.49 21.46
CA GLY A 6 -76.93 6.77 21.08
C GLY A 6 -75.56 6.96 21.74
N ALA A 7 -74.58 7.35 20.94
CA ALA A 7 -73.29 7.80 21.44
C ALA A 7 -73.47 9.11 22.22
N VAL A 8 -73.11 9.12 23.50
CA VAL A 8 -73.14 10.33 24.33
C VAL A 8 -71.96 11.21 23.92
N ASN A 9 -72.24 12.40 23.39
CA ASN A 9 -71.24 13.40 23.05
C ASN A 9 -70.89 14.25 24.28
N ASN A 10 -69.82 13.89 25.00
CA ASN A 10 -69.31 14.76 26.07
C ASN A 10 -68.72 16.04 25.47
N LYS A 11 -69.53 17.11 25.43
CA LYS A 11 -69.11 18.44 25.01
C LYS A 11 -68.29 19.07 26.13
N VAL A 12 -66.98 18.87 26.09
CA VAL A 12 -66.04 19.48 27.04
C VAL A 12 -65.88 20.96 26.68
N VAL A 13 -66.39 21.85 27.54
CA VAL A 13 -66.30 23.30 27.35
C VAL A 13 -65.04 23.82 28.02
N LYS A 14 -64.20 24.55 27.27
CA LYS A 14 -63.01 25.19 27.83
C LYS A 14 -63.42 26.28 28.82
N LEU A 15 -62.86 26.23 30.03
CA LEU A 15 -63.04 27.24 31.06
C LEU A 15 -62.43 28.57 30.60
N LEU A 16 -63.26 29.57 30.36
CA LEU A 16 -62.87 30.93 29.96
C LEU A 16 -62.32 31.74 31.15
N ASN A 17 -61.28 31.23 31.81
CA ASN A 17 -60.63 31.87 32.95
C ASN A 17 -59.37 32.65 32.50
N SER A 18 -59.11 33.80 33.13
CA SER A 18 -57.87 34.59 32.96
C SER A 18 -56.62 33.76 33.28
N TYR A 19 -56.67 32.87 34.26
CA TYR A 19 -55.57 31.95 34.58
C TYR A 19 -55.25 30.99 33.41
N THR A 20 -56.27 30.36 32.84
CA THR A 20 -56.09 29.42 31.71
C THR A 20 -55.58 30.14 30.47
N ARG A 21 -56.07 31.35 30.19
CA ARG A 21 -55.58 32.19 29.08
C ARG A 21 -54.10 32.54 29.23
N LYS A 22 -53.67 32.98 30.42
CA LYS A 22 -52.27 33.32 30.69
C LYS A 22 -51.35 32.10 30.51
N LYS A 23 -51.77 30.94 31.02
CA LYS A 23 -51.02 29.68 30.90
C LYS A 23 -50.94 29.18 29.46
N GLU A 24 -52.00 29.35 28.67
CA GLU A 24 -51.99 29.03 27.23
C GLU A 24 -51.10 29.99 26.42
N SER A 25 -51.11 31.30 26.73
CA SER A 25 -50.21 32.26 26.06
C SER A 25 -48.74 31.98 26.38
N GLU A 26 -48.41 31.68 27.62
CA GLU A 26 -47.05 31.36 28.05
C GLU A 26 -46.54 30.08 27.38
N LYS A 27 -47.37 29.02 27.32
CA LYS A 27 -47.05 27.81 26.55
C LYS A 27 -46.85 28.06 25.06
N LYS A 28 -47.62 28.96 24.44
CA LYS A 28 -47.48 29.31 23.02
C LYS A 28 -46.19 30.08 22.74
N VAL A 29 -45.76 30.97 23.64
CA VAL A 29 -44.48 31.68 23.52
C VAL A 29 -43.32 30.69 23.62
N LEU A 30 -43.30 29.85 24.67
CA LEU A 30 -42.26 28.85 24.89
C LEU A 30 -42.15 27.84 23.72
N THR A 31 -43.28 27.41 23.16
CA THR A 31 -43.28 26.49 22.02
C THR A 31 -42.96 27.17 20.68
N GLY A 32 -43.23 28.48 20.55
CA GLY A 32 -42.85 29.28 19.40
C GLY A 32 -41.34 29.47 19.29
N GLU A 33 -40.68 29.80 20.40
CA GLU A 33 -39.23 29.97 20.47
C GLU A 33 -38.47 28.67 20.16
N GLN A 34 -38.96 27.54 20.69
CA GLN A 34 -38.37 26.23 20.44
C GLN A 34 -38.54 25.74 18.99
N ARG A 35 -39.57 26.18 18.27
CA ARG A 35 -39.76 25.80 16.86
C ARG A 35 -38.73 26.45 15.95
N VAL A 36 -38.37 27.70 16.21
CA VAL A 36 -37.36 28.42 15.41
C VAL A 36 -35.97 27.87 15.70
N SER A 37 -35.63 27.62 16.96
CA SER A 37 -34.33 27.03 17.32
C SER A 37 -34.18 25.62 16.77
N ARG A 38 -35.22 24.76 16.85
CA ARG A 38 -35.22 23.42 16.26
C ARG A 38 -35.06 23.44 14.74
N ARG A 39 -35.68 24.39 14.03
CA ARG A 39 -35.48 24.52 12.58
C ARG A 39 -34.05 24.89 12.24
N ARG A 40 -33.43 25.79 13.01
CA ARG A 40 -32.03 26.18 12.83
C ARG A 40 -31.07 25.01 13.12
N THR A 41 -31.29 24.28 14.21
CA THR A 41 -30.43 23.13 14.56
C THR A 41 -30.58 21.99 13.56
N VAL A 42 -31.78 21.72 13.03
CA VAL A 42 -31.98 20.71 11.98
C VAL A 42 -31.19 21.06 10.72
N LEU A 43 -31.24 22.32 10.25
CA LEU A 43 -30.49 22.76 9.07
C LEU A 43 -28.97 22.65 9.28
N VAL A 44 -28.47 23.08 10.45
CA VAL A 44 -27.03 22.97 10.77
C VAL A 44 -26.60 21.51 10.90
N SER A 45 -27.43 20.67 11.53
CA SER A 45 -27.14 19.25 11.69
C SER A 45 -27.15 18.49 10.36
N SER A 46 -28.04 18.85 9.41
CA SER A 46 -28.04 18.21 8.10
C SER A 46 -26.81 18.60 7.30
N LEU A 47 -26.37 19.87 7.38
CA LEU A 47 -25.13 20.31 6.76
C LEU A 47 -23.92 19.57 7.34
N MET A 48 -23.87 19.43 8.67
CA MET A 48 -22.83 18.65 9.36
C MET A 48 -22.83 17.18 8.91
N LEU A 49 -23.99 16.55 8.77
CA LEU A 49 -24.12 15.17 8.29
C LEU A 49 -23.64 15.02 6.84
N VAL A 50 -23.91 15.98 5.97
CA VAL A 50 -23.39 15.98 4.59
C VAL A 50 -21.87 16.05 4.58
N VAL A 51 -21.29 16.95 5.36
CA VAL A 51 -19.82 17.07 5.49
C VAL A 51 -19.22 15.79 6.05
N ALA A 52 -19.80 15.22 7.10
CA ALA A 52 -19.35 13.96 7.69
C ALA A 52 -19.47 12.79 6.69
N GLY A 53 -20.52 12.76 5.87
CA GLY A 53 -20.69 11.76 4.82
C GLY A 53 -19.61 11.85 3.74
N ILE A 54 -19.26 13.06 3.28
CA ILE A 54 -18.18 13.28 2.33
C ILE A 54 -16.83 12.82 2.92
N LEU A 55 -16.56 13.18 4.17
CA LEU A 55 -15.34 12.76 4.87
C LEU A 55 -15.26 11.24 5.04
N LEU A 56 -16.38 10.57 5.33
CA LEU A 56 -16.46 9.10 5.40
C LEU A 56 -16.15 8.45 4.05
N VAL A 57 -16.75 8.95 2.96
CA VAL A 57 -16.46 8.44 1.61
C VAL A 57 -14.99 8.65 1.26
N MET A 58 -14.42 9.82 1.55
CA MET A 58 -13.00 10.09 1.36
C MET A 58 -12.13 9.15 2.21
N ALA A 59 -12.46 8.91 3.47
CA ALA A 59 -11.71 8.03 4.36
C ALA A 59 -11.73 6.58 3.88
N LEU A 60 -12.88 6.08 3.40
CA LEU A 60 -12.98 4.75 2.80
C LEU A 60 -12.18 4.64 1.50
N HIS A 61 -12.21 5.69 0.67
CA HIS A 61 -11.41 5.74 -0.56
C HIS A 61 -9.91 5.80 -0.28
N GLN A 62 -9.51 6.54 0.75
CA GLN A 62 -8.12 6.63 1.22
C GLN A 62 -7.64 5.30 1.81
N HIS A 63 -8.49 4.60 2.55
CA HIS A 63 -8.17 3.27 3.08
C HIS A 63 -7.91 2.26 1.95
N ASN A 64 -8.73 2.28 0.90
CA ASN A 64 -8.53 1.42 -0.28
C ASN A 64 -7.29 1.81 -1.11
N GLN A 65 -6.95 3.10 -1.19
CA GLN A 65 -5.71 3.54 -1.84
C GLN A 65 -4.47 3.16 -1.00
N ASN A 66 -4.53 3.24 0.32
CA ASN A 66 -3.39 2.93 1.18
C ASN A 66 -3.02 1.43 1.18
N SER A 67 -3.97 0.53 0.90
CA SER A 67 -3.65 -0.88 0.64
C SER A 67 -2.93 -1.08 -0.70
N PHE A 68 -3.32 -0.33 -1.73
CA PHE A 68 -2.70 -0.42 -3.05
C PHE A 68 -1.27 0.18 -3.06
N LEU A 69 -1.04 1.30 -2.37
CA LEU A 69 0.29 1.89 -2.24
C LEU A 69 1.28 0.99 -1.47
N LYS A 70 0.82 0.19 -0.51
CA LYS A 70 1.71 -0.74 0.21
C LYS A 70 2.16 -1.90 -0.66
N GLU A 71 1.27 -2.41 -1.52
CA GLU A 71 1.59 -3.48 -2.46
C GLU A 71 2.54 -2.99 -3.56
N GLU A 72 2.30 -1.77 -4.05
CA GLU A 72 3.16 -1.14 -5.06
C GLU A 72 4.55 -0.81 -4.51
N VAL A 73 4.68 -0.36 -3.26
CA VAL A 73 6.01 -0.10 -2.64
C VAL A 73 6.80 -1.39 -2.45
N VAL A 74 6.18 -2.47 -1.97
CA VAL A 74 6.87 -3.76 -1.80
C VAL A 74 7.31 -4.33 -3.15
N SER A 75 6.47 -4.26 -4.18
CA SER A 75 6.84 -4.74 -5.52
C SER A 75 7.98 -3.92 -6.14
N ASN A 76 8.00 -2.60 -5.91
CA ASN A 76 9.06 -1.74 -6.40
C ASN A 76 10.38 -1.94 -5.63
N GLU A 77 10.33 -2.21 -4.33
CA GLU A 77 11.51 -2.54 -3.53
C GLU A 77 12.14 -3.86 -3.98
N GLU A 78 11.33 -4.91 -4.22
CA GLU A 78 11.83 -6.20 -4.71
C GLU A 78 12.43 -6.10 -6.12
N ILE A 79 11.80 -5.32 -7.02
CA ILE A 79 12.35 -5.07 -8.36
C ILE A 79 13.67 -4.28 -8.26
N LEU A 80 13.75 -3.31 -7.36
CA LEU A 80 14.95 -2.50 -7.17
C LEU A 80 16.10 -3.34 -6.62
N GLU A 81 15.84 -4.21 -5.64
CA GLU A 81 16.84 -5.12 -5.07
C GLU A 81 17.37 -6.11 -6.12
N ASN A 82 16.48 -6.69 -6.94
CA ASN A 82 16.88 -7.56 -8.06
C ASN A 82 17.75 -6.80 -9.08
N LYS A 83 17.42 -5.55 -9.42
CA LYS A 83 18.24 -4.76 -10.35
C LYS A 83 19.60 -4.37 -9.78
N ILE A 84 19.68 -4.11 -8.46
CA ILE A 84 20.95 -3.79 -7.78
C ILE A 84 21.86 -5.02 -7.75
N THR A 85 21.31 -6.19 -7.47
CA THR A 85 22.07 -7.45 -7.45
C THR A 85 22.58 -7.80 -8.86
N GLU A 86 21.71 -7.72 -9.87
CA GLU A 86 22.11 -7.93 -11.27
C GLU A 86 23.21 -6.95 -11.72
N ALA A 87 23.08 -5.67 -11.39
CA ALA A 87 24.10 -4.66 -11.72
C ALA A 87 25.45 -4.96 -11.05
N ARG A 88 25.45 -5.42 -9.79
CA ARG A 88 26.66 -5.80 -9.08
C ARG A 88 27.33 -7.04 -9.66
N ASP A 89 26.54 -8.05 -10.00
CA ASP A 89 27.06 -9.28 -10.61
C ASP A 89 27.65 -9.00 -12.00
N LEU A 90 27.01 -8.12 -12.77
CA LEU A 90 27.52 -7.67 -14.07
C LEU A 90 28.80 -6.85 -13.92
N GLU A 91 28.86 -5.92 -12.96
CA GLU A 91 30.08 -5.13 -12.67
C GLU A 91 31.24 -6.05 -12.24
N GLN A 92 30.95 -7.05 -11.41
CA GLN A 92 31.95 -8.03 -10.99
C GLN A 92 32.43 -8.89 -12.15
N GLN A 93 31.54 -9.32 -13.04
CA GLN A 93 31.91 -10.05 -14.26
C GLN A 93 32.77 -9.19 -15.19
N ILE A 94 32.41 -7.93 -15.41
CA ILE A 94 33.22 -6.99 -16.21
C ILE A 94 34.60 -6.81 -15.58
N LYS A 95 34.68 -6.70 -14.25
CA LYS A 95 35.95 -6.57 -13.55
C LYS A 95 36.81 -7.82 -13.70
N GLN A 96 36.23 -9.01 -13.58
CA GLN A 96 36.93 -10.27 -13.80
C GLN A 96 37.38 -10.42 -15.26
N LEU A 97 36.55 -10.00 -16.21
CA LEU A 97 36.86 -10.07 -17.64
C LEU A 97 37.98 -9.10 -18.06
N ASN A 98 38.15 -7.99 -17.35
CA ASN A 98 39.24 -7.03 -17.57
C ASN A 98 40.46 -7.26 -16.67
N ASP A 99 40.46 -8.30 -15.83
CA ASP A 99 41.59 -8.61 -14.95
C ASP A 99 42.48 -9.67 -15.62
N ASP A 100 43.69 -9.25 -16.01
CA ASP A 100 44.68 -10.10 -16.65
C ASP A 100 45.01 -11.36 -15.80
N ASN A 101 44.97 -11.27 -14.47
CA ASN A 101 45.21 -12.43 -13.60
C ASN A 101 44.07 -13.45 -13.69
N TYR A 102 42.83 -12.98 -13.86
CA TYR A 102 41.67 -13.85 -14.01
C TYR A 102 41.72 -14.59 -15.34
N ILE A 103 42.03 -13.87 -16.43
CA ILE A 103 42.21 -14.45 -17.77
C ILE A 103 43.34 -15.48 -17.74
N MET A 104 44.47 -15.14 -17.14
CA MET A 104 45.63 -16.02 -17.08
C MET A 104 45.39 -17.26 -16.23
N ARG A 105 44.55 -17.17 -15.18
CA ARG A 105 44.10 -18.35 -14.42
C ARG A 105 43.28 -19.29 -15.28
N ILE A 106 42.32 -18.79 -16.05
CA ILE A 106 41.52 -19.61 -16.97
C ILE A 106 42.41 -20.23 -18.06
N ALA A 107 43.33 -19.45 -18.64
CA ALA A 107 44.28 -19.95 -19.63
C ALA A 107 45.13 -21.12 -19.07
N ARG A 108 45.63 -20.99 -17.83
CA ARG A 108 46.38 -22.06 -17.15
C ARG A 108 45.49 -23.26 -16.77
N SER A 109 44.28 -23.03 -16.23
CA SER A 109 43.43 -24.09 -15.66
C SER A 109 42.61 -24.85 -16.68
N GLU A 110 42.11 -24.18 -17.72
CA GLU A 110 41.24 -24.80 -18.73
C GLU A 110 41.98 -25.11 -20.04
N PHE A 111 42.99 -24.30 -20.40
CA PHE A 111 43.70 -24.42 -21.67
C PHE A 111 45.16 -24.85 -21.53
N PHE A 112 45.64 -25.11 -20.31
CA PHE A 112 47.04 -25.49 -20.02
C PHE A 112 48.07 -24.57 -20.69
N LEU A 113 47.80 -23.26 -20.79
CA LEU A 113 48.76 -22.28 -21.29
C LEU A 113 49.77 -21.93 -20.20
N SER A 114 51.06 -21.90 -20.54
CA SER A 114 52.14 -21.45 -19.67
C SER A 114 52.91 -20.29 -20.28
N GLU A 115 53.49 -19.43 -19.45
CA GLU A 115 54.35 -18.34 -19.90
C GLU A 115 55.77 -18.85 -20.23
N GLU A 116 56.56 -18.00 -20.88
CA GLU A 116 57.91 -18.35 -21.35
C GLU A 116 58.81 -18.73 -20.15
N GLY A 117 59.29 -19.98 -20.12
CA GLY A 117 60.13 -20.52 -19.04
C GLY A 117 59.39 -21.31 -17.94
N GLU A 118 58.06 -21.48 -18.03
CA GLU A 118 57.27 -22.34 -17.15
C GLU A 118 57.20 -23.80 -17.69
N ILE A 119 57.24 -24.81 -16.81
CA ILE A 119 57.15 -26.24 -17.18
C ILE A 119 55.79 -26.80 -16.71
N ILE A 120 55.00 -27.36 -17.64
CA ILE A 120 53.71 -27.97 -17.34
C ILE A 120 53.90 -29.47 -17.07
N PHE A 121 53.46 -29.94 -15.90
CA PHE A 121 53.43 -31.36 -15.56
C PHE A 121 52.01 -31.91 -15.72
N ASN A 122 51.78 -32.73 -16.75
CA ASN A 122 50.53 -33.47 -16.89
C ASN A 122 50.63 -34.77 -16.09
N LEU A 123 49.91 -34.88 -14.97
CA LEU A 123 49.84 -36.14 -14.23
C LEU A 123 48.81 -37.04 -14.94
N SER A 124 49.27 -37.90 -15.85
CA SER A 124 48.45 -39.01 -16.30
C SER A 124 48.27 -39.99 -15.14
N ASP A 125 47.02 -40.33 -14.84
CA ASP A 125 46.67 -41.30 -13.79
C ASP A 125 46.98 -42.71 -14.30
N GLY A 126 48.26 -43.06 -14.32
CA GLY A 126 48.77 -44.29 -14.90
C GLY A 126 50.23 -44.13 -15.28
N ASN A 127 51.07 -44.85 -14.55
CA ASN A 127 52.50 -45.05 -14.77
C ASN A 127 52.84 -45.04 -16.26
N ASP A 128 53.67 -44.10 -16.70
CA ASP A 128 54.79 -44.27 -17.64
C ASP A 128 55.52 -42.92 -17.77
N ASP A 129 56.85 -43.02 -17.89
CA ASP A 129 57.85 -41.95 -17.80
C ASP A 129 57.66 -40.74 -18.75
N GLU A 130 58.02 -39.59 -18.21
CA GLU A 130 58.63 -38.41 -18.84
C GLU A 130 58.17 -37.97 -20.25
N SER A 131 57.51 -36.81 -20.32
CA SER A 131 57.62 -35.91 -21.47
C SER A 131 57.71 -34.45 -21.03
N VAL A 132 58.93 -33.93 -20.92
CA VAL A 132 59.18 -32.48 -20.89
C VAL A 132 59.11 -31.97 -22.32
N THR A 133 58.00 -31.33 -22.69
CA THR A 133 57.91 -30.57 -23.93
C THR A 133 58.37 -29.13 -23.68
N THR A 134 59.61 -28.82 -24.05
CA THR A 134 60.06 -27.43 -24.20
C THR A 134 59.69 -26.97 -25.61
N GLU A 135 58.61 -26.21 -25.75
CA GLU A 135 58.34 -25.48 -26.99
C GLU A 135 59.04 -24.12 -26.93
N ASP A 136 60.23 -24.05 -27.54
CA ASP A 136 60.91 -22.79 -27.87
C ASP A 136 60.10 -22.05 -28.95
N GLY A 137 59.31 -21.05 -28.53
CA GLY A 137 58.58 -20.15 -29.42
C GLY A 137 59.44 -19.00 -29.93
N LYS A 138 60.30 -19.25 -30.92
CA LYS A 138 60.93 -18.18 -31.72
C LYS A 138 59.95 -17.70 -32.80
N GLY A 139 59.44 -16.48 -32.69
CA GLY A 139 58.64 -15.82 -33.72
C GLY A 139 58.41 -14.35 -33.40
N GLU A 140 58.66 -13.51 -34.41
CA GLU A 140 58.76 -12.03 -34.47
C GLU A 140 57.76 -11.17 -33.68
#